data_AF-A0A7C7D3V4-F1
#
_entry.id   AF-A0A7C7D3V4-F1
#
_cell.length_a   1.000
_cell.length_b   1.000
_cell.length_c   1.000
_cell.angle_alpha   90.00
_cell.angle_beta   90.00
_cell.angle_gamma   90.00
#
_symmetry.space_group_name_H-M   'P 1'
#
loop_
_entity.id
_entity.type
_entity.pdbx_description
1 polymer ?
#
loop_
_entity_poly.entity_id
_entity_poly.type
_entity_poly.pdbx_seq_one_letter_code
_entity_poly.pdbx_strand_id
1 'polypeptide(L)' 'MSTITVRLNEEEAKIFNEYAKLHGVPLSTLFKKTLEEKIEDELDMQVIKEYEKSLENGYTETFTHEEVKKMLGM' A
#
# COMPACT_ATOMS: atom_id res chain seq x y z
N MET A 1 -6.34 -3.00 24.95
CA MET A 1 -6.07 -3.82 23.76
C MET A 1 -7.40 -4.32 23.23
N SER A 2 -7.63 -4.20 21.93
CA SER A 2 -8.82 -4.75 21.27
C SER A 2 -8.47 -6.09 20.65
N THR A 3 -9.37 -7.08 20.77
CA THR A 3 -9.19 -8.42 20.20
C THR A 3 -10.08 -8.56 18.98
N ILE A 4 -9.52 -9.07 17.89
CA ILE A 4 -10.26 -9.45 16.68
C ILE A 4 -10.22 -10.96 16.57
N THR A 5 -11.38 -11.59 16.45
CA THR A 5 -11.52 -13.04 16.23
C THR A 5 -11.92 -13.28 14.78
N VAL A 6 -11.06 -13.96 14.04
CA VAL A 6 -11.34 -14.38 12.66
C VAL A 6 -11.53 -15.89 12.65
N ARG A 7 -12.67 -16.36 12.13
CA ARG A 7 -12.92 -17.78 11.94
C ARG A 7 -12.31 -18.21 10.61
N LEU A 8 -11.50 -19.27 10.66
CA LEU A 8 -10.90 -19.89 9.49
C LEU A 8 -11.46 -21.30 9.31
N ASN A 9 -11.59 -21.75 8.07
CA ASN A 9 -11.75 -23.16 7.78
C ASN A 9 -10.39 -23.90 7.87
N GLU A 10 -10.40 -25.22 7.76
CA GLU A 10 -9.19 -26.04 7.92
C GLU A 10 -8.11 -25.74 6.88
N GLU A 11 -8.53 -25.47 5.63
CA GLU A 11 -7.62 -25.18 4.52
C GLU A 11 -6.97 -23.79 4.67
N GLU A 12 -7.77 -22.77 4.95
CA GLU A 12 -7.29 -21.41 5.25
C GLU A 12 -6.30 -21.43 6.42
N ALA A 13 -6.65 -22.10 7.52
CA ALA A 13 -5.79 -22.21 8.67
C ALA A 13 -4.46 -22.88 8.31
N LYS A 14 -4.47 -23.95 7.51
CA LYS A 14 -3.25 -24.63 7.06
C LYS A 14 -2.37 -23.70 6.23
N ILE A 15 -2.92 -23.12 5.18
CA ILE A 15 -2.18 -22.26 4.23
C ILE A 15 -1.60 -21.06 4.96
N PHE A 16 -2.39 -20.35 5.77
CA PHE A 16 -1.92 -19.14 6.44
C PHE A 16 -0.85 -19.44 7.50
N ASN A 17 -0.96 -20.56 8.21
CA ASN A 17 0.08 -20.97 9.15
C ASN A 17 1.37 -21.38 8.44
N GLU A 18 1.30 -22.08 7.30
CA GLU A 18 2.48 -22.42 6.49
C GLU A 18 3.16 -21.18 5.94
N TYR A 19 2.39 -20.19 5.46
CA TYR A 19 2.91 -18.91 5.00
C TYR A 19 3.57 -18.12 6.15
N ALA A 20 2.91 -18.01 7.31
CA ALA A 20 3.48 -17.34 8.47
C ALA A 20 4.81 -18.00 8.92
N LYS A 21 4.90 -19.34 8.87
CA LYS A 21 6.13 -20.08 9.15
C LYS A 21 7.22 -19.80 8.12
N LEU A 22 6.88 -19.77 6.83
CA LEU A 22 7.82 -19.46 5.74
C LEU A 22 8.46 -18.08 5.95
N HIS A 23 7.67 -17.10 6.40
CA HIS A 23 8.13 -15.74 6.68
C HIS A 23 8.70 -15.54 8.08
N GLY A 24 8.72 -16.59 8.93
CA GLY A 24 9.27 -16.53 10.28
C GLY A 24 8.53 -15.58 11.23
N VAL A 25 7.25 -15.31 10.99
CA VAL A 25 6.44 -14.36 11.79
C VAL A 25 5.20 -15.03 12.38
N PRO A 26 4.66 -14.54 13.51
CA PRO A 26 3.37 -14.99 14.03
C PRO A 26 2.24 -14.70 13.03
N LEU A 27 1.23 -15.58 12.98
CA LEU A 27 0.07 -15.42 12.12
C LEU A 27 -0.66 -14.09 12.36
N SER A 28 -0.76 -13.63 13.61
CA SER A 28 -1.36 -12.34 13.95
C SER A 28 -0.56 -11.14 13.41
N THR A 29 0.77 -11.25 13.34
CA THR A 29 1.63 -10.22 12.74
C THR A 29 1.45 -10.20 11.24
N LEU A 30 1.36 -11.36 10.60
CA LEU A 30 1.07 -11.46 9.17
C LEU A 30 -0.26 -10.77 8.83
N PHE A 31 -1.34 -11.09 9.54
CA PHE A 31 -2.65 -10.47 9.31
C PHE A 31 -2.62 -8.94 9.46
N LYS A 32 -1.92 -8.42 10.46
CA LYS A 32 -1.79 -6.97 10.65
C LYS A 32 -1.05 -6.31 9.49
N LYS A 33 0.11 -6.86 9.10
CA LYS A 33 0.90 -6.34 7.98
C LYS A 33 0.12 -6.34 6.68
N THR A 34 -0.53 -7.46 6.35
CA THR A 34 -1.32 -7.55 5.12
C THR A 34 -2.52 -6.57 5.12
N LEU A 35 -3.12 -6.31 6.28
CA LEU A 35 -4.17 -5.30 6.39
C LEU A 35 -3.61 -3.88 6.20
N GLU A 36 -2.46 -3.58 6.81
CA GLU A 36 -1.76 -2.30 6.65
C GLU A 36 -1.37 -2.07 5.19
N GLU A 37 -0.73 -3.05 4.54
CA GLU A 37 -0.34 -3.01 3.11
C GLU A 37 -1.54 -2.75 2.21
N LYS A 38 -2.67 -3.44 2.45
CA LYS A 38 -3.88 -3.21 1.65
C LYS A 38 -4.45 -1.80 1.83
N ILE A 39 -4.42 -1.27 3.04
CA ILE A 39 -4.87 0.11 3.31
C ILE A 39 -3.96 1.11 2.59
N GLU A 40 -2.65 0.89 2.63
CA GLU A 40 -1.67 1.72 1.93
C GLU A 40 -1.89 1.68 0.41
N ASP A 41 -2.04 0.50 -0.19
CA ASP A 41 -2.33 0.33 -1.62
C ASP A 41 -3.60 1.10 -2.05
N GLU A 42 -4.66 1.04 -1.23
CA GLU A 42 -5.91 1.74 -1.51
C GLU A 42 -5.75 3.27 -1.42
N LEU A 43 -4.97 3.77 -0.45
CA LEU A 43 -4.68 5.19 -0.29
C LEU A 43 -3.78 5.72 -1.40
N ASP A 44 -2.70 5.01 -1.73
CA ASP A 44 -1.78 5.37 -2.81
C ASP A 44 -2.52 5.45 -4.15
N MET A 45 -3.40 4.48 -4.42
CA MET A 45 -4.24 4.48 -5.62
C MET A 45 -5.20 5.67 -5.67
N GLN A 46 -5.75 6.10 -4.52
CA GLN A 46 -6.59 7.28 -4.45
C GLN A 46 -5.79 8.55 -4.77
N VAL A 47 -4.61 8.72 -4.17
CA VAL A 47 -3.73 9.87 -4.40
C VAL A 47 -3.32 9.97 -5.86
N ILE A 48 -2.96 8.85 -6.50
CA ILE A 48 -2.62 8.81 -7.92
C ILE A 48 -3.80 9.29 -8.78
N LYS A 49 -5.01 8.79 -8.52
CA LYS A 49 -6.21 9.21 -9.26
C LYS A 49 -6.52 10.69 -9.10
N GLU A 50 -6.33 11.24 -7.90
CA GLU A 50 -6.51 12.67 -7.66
C GLU A 50 -5.48 13.51 -8.40
N TYR A 51 -4.23 13.05 -8.44
CA TYR A 51 -3.17 13.68 -9.22
C TYR A 51 -3.47 13.65 -10.73
N GLU A 52 -3.84 12.48 -11.28
CA GLU A 52 -4.20 12.34 -12.70
C GLU A 52 -5.38 13.23 -13.08
N LYS A 53 -6.42 13.28 -12.25
CA LYS A 53 -7.55 14.18 -12.44
C LYS A 53 -7.12 15.66 -12.39
N SER A 54 -6.20 16.01 -11.51
CA SER A 54 -5.69 17.38 -11.42
C SER A 54 -4.88 17.78 -12.65
N LEU A 55 -4.11 16.84 -13.24
CA LEU A 55 -3.44 17.04 -14.52
C LEU A 55 -4.44 17.26 -15.67
N GLU A 56 -5.46 16.41 -15.78
CA GLU A 56 -6.49 16.53 -16.84
C GLU A 56 -7.24 17.87 -16.78
N ASN A 57 -7.52 18.36 -15.57
CA ASN A 57 -8.20 19.63 -15.37
C ASN A 57 -7.27 20.86 -15.45
N GLY A 58 -5.97 20.65 -15.68
CA GLY A 58 -4.98 21.73 -15.76
C GLY A 58 -4.70 22.42 -14.42
N TYR A 59 -5.00 21.77 -13.29
CA TYR A 59 -4.72 22.28 -11.94
C TYR A 59 -3.34 21.88 -11.42
N THR A 60 -2.56 21.16 -12.20
CA THR A 60 -1.21 20.71 -11.83
C THR A 60 -0.21 21.08 -12.91
N GLU A 61 0.84 21.78 -12.51
CA GLU A 61 1.99 22.07 -13.38
C GLU A 61 2.98 20.91 -13.32
N THR A 62 3.54 20.57 -14.49
CA THR A 62 4.61 19.58 -14.61
C THR A 62 5.81 20.24 -15.25
N PHE A 63 7.00 19.81 -14.84
CA PHE A 63 8.26 20.32 -15.36
C PHE A 63 9.05 19.16 -15.93
N THR A 64 9.68 19.40 -17.07
CA THR A 64 10.67 18.51 -17.66
C THR A 64 11.95 18.51 -16.82
N HIS A 65 12.77 17.48 -16.99
CA HIS A 65 14.07 17.37 -16.31
C HIS A 65 14.96 18.61 -16.50
N GLU A 66 14.99 19.17 -17.71
CA GLU A 66 15.80 20.36 -18.02
C GLU A 66 15.25 21.63 -17.37
N GLU A 67 13.91 21.78 -17.28
CA GLU A 67 13.30 22.89 -16.55
C GLU A 67 13.64 22.83 -15.06
N VAL A 68 13.56 21.64 -14.46
CA VAL A 68 13.92 21.43 -13.05
C VAL A 68 15.39 21.73 -12.81
N LYS A 69 16.32 21.26 -13.67
CA LYS A 69 17.75 21.61 -13.55
C LYS A 69 17.99 23.10 -13.57
N LYS A 70 17.35 23.80 -14.52
CA LYS A 70 17.46 25.26 -14.64
C LYS A 70 16.93 25.98 -13.40
N MET A 71 15.81 25.50 -12.82
CA MET A 71 15.27 26.04 -11.56
C MET A 71 16.22 25.82 -10.38
N LEU A 72 16.95 24.71 -10.36
CA LEU A 72 17.90 24.34 -9.30
C LEU A 72 19.32 24.89 -9.52
N GLY A 73 19.59 25.53 -10.66
CA GLY A 73 20.91 26.09 -10.99
C GLY A 73 21.97 25.05 -11.35
N MET A 74 21.54 23.89 -11.88
CA MET A 74 22.39 22.81 -12.39
C MET A 74 22.51 22.88 -13.91
#